data_AF-A0A3M6XJR8-F1
#
_entry.id   AF-A0A3M6XJR8-F1
#
_cell.length_a   1.000
_cell.length_b   1.000
_cell.length_c   1.000
_cell.angle_alpha   90.00
_cell.angle_beta   90.00
_cell.angle_gamma   90.00
#
_symmetry.space_group_name_H-M   'P 1'
#
loop_
_entity.id
_entity.type
_entity.pdbx_description
1 polymer ?
#
loop_
_entity_poly.entity_id
_entity_poly.type
_entity_poly.pdbx_seq_one_letter_code
_entity_poly.pdbx_strand_id
1 'polypeptide(L)'
;MSTATTISGFRMDATTWTRLATAARWTLAAELFLGGQARLTRHLTPGLHDRAMVKAEGYLQYLSFIPAKSPTEHSVYIGMAMCTAGGLLCFSATRIQGALLSTSLSLMGIYSQARMGISFWLPAINTVLGSLIAYAEVLGLD
;
A
#
# COMPACT_ATOMS: atom_id res chain seq x y z
N MET A 1 -20.14 15.99 25.02
CA MET A 1 -18.78 15.91 25.59
C MET A 1 -17.89 15.21 24.58
N SER A 2 -16.89 15.91 24.02
CA SER A 2 -15.91 15.32 23.09
C SER A 2 -14.87 14.56 23.91
N THR A 3 -14.90 13.23 23.85
CA THR A 3 -13.89 12.37 24.45
C THR A 3 -12.63 12.45 23.60
N ALA A 4 -11.71 13.34 23.98
CA ALA A 4 -10.39 13.40 23.40
C ALA A 4 -9.64 12.09 23.73
N THR A 5 -9.54 11.18 22.76
CA THR A 5 -8.75 9.96 22.89
C THR A 5 -7.28 10.34 22.89
N THR A 6 -6.61 10.19 24.04
CA THR A 6 -5.18 10.49 24.14
C THR A 6 -4.41 9.33 23.53
N ILE A 7 -3.86 9.55 22.35
CA ILE A 7 -3.02 8.60 21.63
C ILE A 7 -1.60 9.17 21.63
N SER A 8 -0.68 8.49 22.33
CA SER A 8 0.78 8.67 22.25
C SER A 8 1.33 10.12 22.34
N GLY A 9 0.73 10.97 23.19
CA GLY A 9 1.26 12.31 23.48
C GLY A 9 0.88 13.40 22.47
N PHE A 10 0.16 13.07 21.39
CA PHE A 10 -0.50 14.04 20.51
C PHE A 10 -2.00 14.10 20.82
N ARG A 11 -2.47 15.25 21.33
CA ARG A 11 -3.91 15.48 21.53
C ARG A 11 -4.56 15.82 20.18
N MET A 12 -5.18 14.83 19.56
CA MET A 12 -6.16 15.01 18.49
C MET A 12 -7.50 14.49 19.00
N ASP A 13 -8.60 15.19 18.71
CA ASP A 13 -9.94 14.69 19.03
C ASP A 13 -10.32 13.51 18.13
N ALA A 14 -11.30 12.71 18.57
CA ALA A 14 -11.73 11.51 17.85
C ALA A 14 -12.17 11.83 16.41
N THR A 15 -12.83 12.97 16.18
CA THR A 15 -13.28 13.40 14.84
C THR A 15 -12.11 13.66 13.89
N THR A 16 -11.03 14.25 14.39
CA THR A 16 -9.81 14.52 13.62
C THR A 16 -9.11 13.21 13.26
N TRP A 17 -9.04 12.27 14.21
CA TRP A 17 -8.51 10.92 13.95
C TRP A 17 -9.30 10.17 12.88
N THR A 18 -10.64 10.14 12.99
CA THR A 18 -11.50 9.49 11.99
C THR A 18 -11.32 10.09 10.59
N ARG A 19 -11.22 11.43 10.49
CA ARG A 19 -10.97 12.11 9.21
C ARG A 19 -9.61 11.76 8.63
N LEU A 20 -8.57 11.73 9.47
CA LEU A 20 -7.22 11.37 9.04
C LEU A 20 -7.16 9.90 8.58
N ALA A 21 -7.74 8.97 9.33
CA ALA A 21 -7.82 7.56 8.97
C ALA A 21 -8.61 7.35 7.66
N THR A 22 -9.70 8.08 7.48
CA THR A 22 -10.50 8.06 6.25
C THR A 22 -9.71 8.59 5.05
N ALA A 23 -9.02 9.72 5.21
CA ALA A 23 -8.18 10.29 4.15
C ALA A 23 -7.03 9.33 3.79
N ALA A 24 -6.37 8.75 4.79
CA ALA A 24 -5.30 7.77 4.59
C ALA A 24 -5.81 6.54 3.83
N ARG A 25 -6.98 6.02 4.21
CA ARG A 25 -7.65 4.88 3.56
C ARG A 25 -7.88 5.12 2.09
N TRP A 26 -8.53 6.23 1.73
CA TRP A 26 -8.84 6.52 0.33
C TRP A 26 -7.58 6.83 -0.50
N THR A 27 -6.62 7.54 0.09
CA THR A 27 -5.34 7.83 -0.56
C THR A 27 -4.58 6.55 -0.87
N LEU A 28 -4.45 5.65 0.12
CA LEU A 28 -3.75 4.39 -0.04
C LEU A 28 -4.49 3.45 -1.00
N ALA A 29 -5.82 3.36 -0.92
CA ALA A 29 -6.61 2.56 -1.85
C ALA A 29 -6.42 3.04 -3.30
N ALA A 30 -6.47 4.35 -3.55
CA ALA A 30 -6.26 4.92 -4.87
C ALA A 30 -4.84 4.65 -5.41
N GLU A 31 -3.81 4.81 -4.56
CA GLU A 31 -2.43 4.51 -4.92
C GLU A 31 -2.24 3.03 -5.29
N LEU A 32 -2.82 2.13 -4.51
CA LEU A 32 -2.77 0.70 -4.74
C LEU A 32 -3.50 0.31 -6.04
N PHE A 33 -4.66 0.90 -6.33
CA PHE A 33 -5.36 0.66 -7.59
C PHE A 33 -4.58 1.18 -8.79
N LEU A 34 -4.07 2.41 -8.75
CA LEU A 34 -3.30 2.99 -9.86
C LEU A 34 -1.98 2.23 -10.08
N GLY A 35 -1.26 1.95 -9.00
CA GLY A 35 -0.01 1.20 -9.05
C GLY A 35 -0.22 -0.26 -9.46
N GLY A 36 -1.29 -0.89 -8.99
CA GLY A 36 -1.66 -2.26 -9.35
C GLY A 36 -2.07 -2.36 -10.81
N GLN A 37 -3.00 -1.50 -11.24
CA GLN A 37 -3.45 -1.44 -12.64
C GLN A 37 -2.29 -1.21 -13.60
N ALA A 38 -1.38 -0.27 -13.31
CA ALA A 38 -0.23 0.00 -14.15
C ALA A 38 0.68 -1.22 -14.35
N ARG A 39 0.71 -2.16 -13.40
CA ARG A 39 1.46 -3.42 -13.53
C ARG A 39 0.73 -4.49 -14.32
N LEU A 40 -0.61 -4.44 -14.33
CA LEU A 40 -1.45 -5.40 -15.06
C LEU A 40 -1.57 -5.07 -16.54
N THR A 41 -1.60 -3.79 -16.91
CA THR A 41 -1.78 -3.41 -18.31
C THR A 41 -1.17 -2.06 -18.65
N ARG A 42 -0.60 -1.98 -19.85
CA ARG A 42 -0.08 -0.75 -20.45
C ARG A 42 -1.19 0.18 -20.98
N HIS A 43 -2.40 -0.33 -21.18
CA HIS A 43 -3.43 0.37 -21.95
C HIS A 43 -3.99 1.63 -21.28
N LEU A 44 -4.09 1.66 -19.95
CA LEU A 44 -4.68 2.80 -19.24
C LEU A 44 -3.65 3.86 -18.85
N THR A 45 -2.47 3.42 -18.40
CA THR A 45 -1.41 4.32 -17.89
C THR A 45 -0.04 3.89 -18.42
N PRO A 46 0.27 4.12 -19.71
CA PRO A 46 1.48 3.60 -20.34
C PRO A 46 2.78 4.08 -19.66
N GLY A 47 2.84 5.35 -19.25
CA GLY A 47 4.02 5.87 -18.55
C GLY A 47 4.25 5.25 -17.16
N LEU A 48 3.17 4.91 -16.44
CA LEU A 48 3.28 4.21 -15.15
C LEU A 48 3.64 2.74 -15.35
N HIS A 49 3.12 2.11 -16.41
CA HIS A 49 3.46 0.75 -16.77
C HIS A 49 4.94 0.61 -17.08
N ASP A 50 5.48 1.47 -17.94
CA ASP A 50 6.89 1.43 -18.34
C ASP A 50 7.80 1.59 -17.10
N ARG A 51 7.48 2.51 -16.18
CA ARG A 51 8.18 2.67 -14.90
C ARG A 51 8.07 1.44 -13.99
N ALA A 52 6.92 0.77 -13.99
CA ALA A 52 6.72 -0.44 -13.20
C ALA A 52 7.52 -1.63 -13.77
N MET A 53 7.62 -1.74 -15.10
CA MET A 53 8.39 -2.79 -15.78
C MET A 53 9.90 -2.63 -15.59
N VAL A 54 10.42 -1.40 -15.53
CA VAL A 54 11.84 -1.15 -15.20
C VAL A 54 12.22 -1.73 -13.83
N LYS A 55 11.28 -1.80 -12.89
CA LYS A 55 11.50 -2.37 -11.54
C LYS A 55 11.30 -3.88 -11.48
N ALA A 56 10.71 -4.49 -12.52
CA ALA A 56 10.25 -5.87 -12.48
C ALA A 56 11.42 -6.87 -12.41
N GLU A 57 12.54 -6.58 -13.08
CA GLU A 57 13.74 -7.43 -13.06
C GLU A 57 14.35 -7.48 -11.66
N GLY A 58 14.53 -6.33 -11.02
CA GLY A 58 15.04 -6.28 -9.65
C GLY A 58 14.06 -6.87 -8.63
N TYR A 59 12.75 -6.75 -8.85
CA TYR A 59 11.76 -7.45 -8.02
C TYR A 59 11.88 -8.97 -8.14
N LEU A 60 12.04 -9.51 -9.34
CA LEU A 60 12.28 -10.93 -9.53
C LEU A 60 13.54 -11.42 -8.80
N GLN A 61 14.61 -10.63 -8.85
CA GLN A 61 15.87 -10.95 -8.18
C GLN A 61 15.78 -10.90 -6.65
N TYR A 62 15.14 -9.85 -6.10
CA TYR A 62 15.15 -9.59 -4.64
C TYR A 62 13.93 -10.14 -3.90
N LEU A 63 12.84 -10.46 -4.60
CA LEU A 63 11.59 -11.01 -4.04
C LEU A 63 11.30 -12.42 -4.60
N SER A 64 12.35 -13.24 -4.77
CA SER A 64 12.30 -14.56 -5.42
C SER A 64 11.39 -15.61 -4.74
N PHE A 65 10.82 -15.31 -3.58
CA PHE A 65 9.80 -16.15 -2.93
C PHE A 65 8.43 -16.07 -3.64
N ILE A 66 8.18 -15.07 -4.48
CA ILE A 66 7.01 -15.02 -5.36
C ILE A 66 7.27 -15.98 -6.53
N PRO A 67 6.41 -16.98 -6.79
CA PRO A 67 6.64 -18.03 -7.79
C PRO A 67 6.41 -17.50 -9.22
N ALA A 68 7.24 -16.57 -9.67
CA ALA A 68 7.21 -16.01 -11.01
C ALA A 68 8.37 -16.53 -11.85
N LYS A 69 8.11 -16.85 -13.11
CA LYS A 69 9.10 -17.36 -14.08
C LYS A 69 9.70 -16.24 -14.93
N SER A 70 9.08 -15.06 -14.93
CA SER A 70 9.56 -13.88 -15.67
C SER A 70 9.33 -12.59 -14.88
N PRO A 71 10.08 -11.51 -15.17
CA PRO A 71 9.84 -10.20 -14.56
C PRO A 71 8.41 -9.71 -14.78
N THR A 72 7.87 -9.90 -15.99
CA THR A 72 6.51 -9.53 -16.34
C THR A 72 5.48 -10.25 -15.47
N GLU A 73 5.60 -11.57 -15.34
CA GLU A 73 4.71 -12.38 -14.50
C GLU A 73 4.80 -11.96 -13.03
N HIS A 74 6.01 -11.69 -12.54
CA HIS A 74 6.22 -11.19 -11.19
C HIS A 74 5.50 -9.84 -10.97
N SER A 75 5.63 -8.93 -11.93
CA SER A 75 4.96 -7.64 -11.88
C SER A 75 3.43 -7.77 -11.87
N VAL A 76 2.89 -8.73 -12.63
CA VAL A 76 1.45 -9.06 -12.61
C VAL A 76 1.01 -9.54 -11.23
N TYR A 77 1.76 -10.44 -10.58
CA TYR A 77 1.42 -10.89 -9.22
C TYR A 77 1.41 -9.74 -8.21
N ILE A 78 2.42 -8.87 -8.25
CA ILE A 78 2.44 -7.66 -7.42
C ILE A 78 1.25 -6.76 -7.76
N GLY A 79 0.93 -6.58 -9.04
CA GLY A 79 -0.20 -5.79 -9.51
C GLY A 79 -1.54 -6.28 -8.96
N MET A 80 -1.77 -7.59 -9.04
CA MET A 80 -2.95 -8.25 -8.49
C MET A 80 -3.03 -8.09 -6.97
N ALA A 81 -1.91 -8.27 -6.26
CA ALA A 81 -1.86 -8.10 -4.81
C ALA A 81 -2.15 -6.65 -4.39
N MET A 82 -1.63 -5.66 -5.13
CA MET A 82 -1.92 -4.25 -4.90
C MET A 82 -3.41 -3.93 -5.11
N CYS A 83 -3.99 -4.34 -6.24
CA CYS A 83 -5.42 -4.14 -6.49
C CYS A 83 -6.30 -4.83 -5.42
N THR A 84 -5.90 -6.03 -4.99
CA THR A 84 -6.60 -6.75 -3.92
C THR A 84 -6.52 -5.99 -2.61
N ALA A 85 -5.34 -5.51 -2.21
CA ALA A 85 -5.16 -4.70 -1.01
C ALA A 85 -6.01 -3.42 -1.05
N GLY A 86 -6.02 -2.71 -2.19
CA GLY A 86 -6.86 -1.53 -2.39
C GLY A 86 -8.35 -1.85 -2.26
N GLY A 87 -8.80 -2.97 -2.83
CA GLY A 87 -10.17 -3.45 -2.68
C GLY A 87 -10.55 -3.78 -1.24
N LEU A 88 -9.69 -4.47 -0.50
CA LEU A 88 -9.92 -4.82 0.91
C LEU A 88 -10.02 -3.56 1.79
N LEU A 89 -9.24 -2.52 1.51
CA LEU A 89 -9.32 -1.23 2.23
C LEU A 89 -10.66 -0.50 2.05
N CYS A 90 -11.43 -0.82 1.00
CA CYS A 90 -12.72 -0.17 0.74
C CYS A 90 -13.86 -0.69 1.61
N PHE A 91 -13.72 -1.88 2.22
CA PHE A 91 -14.76 -2.50 3.04
C PHE A 91 -14.33 -2.57 4.49
N SER A 92 -15.20 -2.20 5.43
CA SER A 92 -14.90 -2.23 6.87
C SER A 92 -14.49 -3.63 7.33
N ALA A 93 -15.26 -4.65 6.96
CA ALA A 93 -15.02 -6.04 7.39
C ALA A 93 -13.65 -6.61 6.99
N THR A 94 -13.00 -6.05 5.96
CA THR A 94 -11.72 -6.54 5.44
C THR A 94 -10.59 -5.50 5.53
N ARG A 95 -10.84 -4.37 6.20
CA ARG A 95 -9.93 -3.23 6.19
C ARG A 95 -8.59 -3.55 6.83
N ILE A 96 -8.59 -4.28 7.95
CA ILE A 96 -7.34 -4.68 8.61
C ILE A 96 -6.50 -5.59 7.71
N GLN A 97 -7.12 -6.52 6.99
CA GLN A 97 -6.44 -7.39 6.03
C GLN A 97 -5.87 -6.56 4.87
N GLY A 98 -6.63 -5.59 4.37
CA GLY A 98 -6.15 -4.64 3.37
C GLY A 98 -4.93 -3.84 3.83
N ALA A 99 -4.98 -3.32 5.06
CA ALA A 99 -3.88 -2.54 5.66
C ALA A 99 -2.63 -3.40 5.92
N LEU A 100 -2.79 -4.63 6.37
CA LEU A 100 -1.67 -5.57 6.57
C LEU A 100 -1.04 -5.98 5.25
N LEU A 101 -1.85 -6.28 4.24
CA LEU A 101 -1.36 -6.63 2.91
C LEU A 101 -0.65 -5.44 2.24
N SER A 102 -1.23 -4.24 2.29
CA SER A 102 -0.61 -3.03 1.73
C SER A 102 0.71 -2.69 2.42
N THR A 103 0.77 -2.83 3.75
CA THR A 103 2.00 -2.61 4.53
C THR A 103 3.07 -3.62 4.16
N SER A 104 2.69 -4.90 4.02
CA SER A 104 3.61 -5.97 3.58
C SER A 104 4.15 -5.70 2.17
N LEU A 105 3.29 -5.34 1.22
CA LEU A 105 3.68 -4.98 -0.15
C LEU A 105 4.63 -3.78 -0.16
N SER A 106 4.37 -2.80 0.69
CA SER A 106 5.19 -1.59 0.81
C SER A 106 6.56 -1.90 1.42
N LEU A 107 6.63 -2.74 2.46
CA LEU A 107 7.90 -3.20 3.04
C LEU A 107 8.74 -4.00 2.04
N MET A 108 8.11 -4.89 1.27
CA MET A 108 8.77 -5.60 0.16
C MET A 108 9.27 -4.62 -0.91
N GLY A 109 8.49 -3.58 -1.20
CA GLY A 109 8.88 -2.47 -2.08
C GLY A 109 10.09 -1.69 -1.55
N ILE A 110 10.14 -1.36 -0.26
CA ILE A 110 11.29 -0.69 0.38
C ILE A 110 12.52 -1.57 0.27
N TYR A 111 12.40 -2.84 0.67
CA TYR A 111 13.52 -3.79 0.65
C TYR A 111 14.13 -3.92 -0.74
N SER A 112 13.31 -4.21 -1.74
CA SER A 112 13.77 -4.37 -3.12
C SER A 112 14.33 -3.08 -3.71
N GLN A 113 13.69 -1.93 -3.48
CA GLN A 113 14.16 -0.64 -4.01
C GLN A 113 15.46 -0.16 -3.37
N ALA A 114 15.64 -0.41 -2.07
CA ALA A 114 16.91 -0.15 -1.40
C ALA A 114 18.04 -1.00 -1.99
N ARG A 115 17.78 -2.28 -2.31
CA ARG A 115 18.76 -3.18 -2.96
C ARG A 115 19.09 -2.75 -4.39
N MET A 116 18.13 -2.19 -5.11
CA MET A 116 18.30 -1.64 -6.46
C MET A 116 18.98 -0.25 -6.47
N GLY A 117 19.20 0.38 -5.32
CA GLY A 117 19.74 1.75 -5.24
C GLY A 117 18.79 2.82 -5.80
N ILE A 118 17.48 2.55 -5.83
CA ILE A 118 16.47 3.49 -6.33
C ILE A 118 15.63 4.06 -5.18
N SER A 119 15.01 5.21 -5.43
CA SER A 119 14.19 5.92 -4.45
C SER A 119 12.98 5.10 -3.99
N PHE A 120 12.81 4.96 -2.67
CA PHE A 120 11.76 4.18 -2.01
C PHE A 120 10.76 5.02 -1.19
N TRP A 121 10.69 6.34 -1.44
CA TRP A 121 9.81 7.25 -0.71
C TRP A 121 8.32 6.87 -0.80
N LEU A 122 7.84 6.47 -1.98
CA LEU A 122 6.44 6.10 -2.16
C LEU A 122 6.06 4.84 -1.34
N PRO A 123 6.79 3.72 -1.43
CA PRO A 123 6.61 2.60 -0.52
C PRO A 123 6.68 3.00 0.97
N ALA A 124 7.61 3.89 1.36
CA ALA A 124 7.70 4.34 2.76
C ALA A 124 6.43 5.08 3.22
N ILE A 125 5.89 5.98 2.39
CA ILE A 125 4.63 6.67 2.68
C ILE A 125 3.48 5.66 2.78
N ASN A 126 3.40 4.69 1.87
CA ASN A 126 2.36 3.67 1.90
C ASN A 126 2.42 2.80 3.17
N THR A 127 3.63 2.50 3.67
CA THR A 127 3.83 1.81 4.96
C THR A 127 3.28 2.63 6.13
N VAL A 128 3.51 3.95 6.14
CA VAL A 128 2.96 4.85 7.18
C VAL A 128 1.43 4.89 7.10
N LEU A 129 0.86 5.06 5.90
CA LEU A 129 -0.59 5.08 5.71
C LEU A 129 -1.23 3.75 6.11
N GLY A 130 -0.64 2.61 5.72
CA GLY A 130 -1.14 1.28 6.10
C GLY A 130 -1.11 1.06 7.60
N SER A 131 -0.02 1.45 8.26
CA SER A 131 0.12 1.36 9.73
C SER A 131 -0.88 2.24 10.46
N LEU A 132 -1.12 3.45 9.95
CA LEU A 132 -2.12 4.37 10.49
C LEU A 132 -3.54 3.80 10.38
N ILE A 133 -3.90 3.20 9.24
CA ILE A 133 -5.21 2.57 9.04
C ILE A 133 -5.37 1.37 9.97
N ALA A 134 -4.36 0.50 10.05
CA ALA A 134 -4.38 -0.65 10.97
C ALA A 134 -4.52 -0.22 12.43
N TYR A 135 -3.82 0.85 12.82
CA TYR A 135 -3.90 1.41 14.16
C TYR A 135 -5.29 1.99 14.46
N ALA A 136 -5.88 2.75 13.53
CA ALA A 136 -7.24 3.28 13.68
C ALA A 136 -8.28 2.16 13.84
N GLU A 137 -8.14 1.09 13.07
CA GLU A 137 -9.02 -0.08 13.15
C GLU A 137 -8.95 -0.78 14.52
N VAL A 138 -7.73 -1.00 15.03
CA VAL A 138 -7.52 -1.61 16.36
C VAL A 138 -8.12 -0.77 17.48
N LEU A 139 -8.15 0.56 17.31
CA LEU A 139 -8.76 1.47 18.26
C LEU A 139 -10.28 1.62 18.11
N GLY A 140 -10.90 0.99 17.10
CA GLY A 140 -12.33 1.13 16.82
C GLY A 140 -12.71 2.54 16.37
N LEU A 141 -11.78 3.25 15.72
CA LEU A 141 -11.99 4.58 15.18
C LEU A 141 -12.57 4.45 13.76
N ASP A 142 -13.89 4.30 13.67
CA ASP A 142 -14.68 4.27 12.43
C ASP A 142 -15.40 5.60 12.16
#